data_AF-A0A959C4U3-F1
#
_entry.id   AF-A0A959C4U3-F1
#
_cell.length_a   1.000
_cell.length_b   1.000
_cell.length_c   1.000
_cell.angle_alpha   90.00
_cell.angle_beta   90.00
_cell.angle_gamma   90.00
#
_symmetry.space_group_name_H-M   'P 1'
#
loop_
_entity.id
_entity.type
_entity.pdbx_description
1 polymer ?
#
loop_
_entity_poly.entity_id
_entity_poly.type
_entity_poly.pdbx_seq_one_letter_code
_entity_poly.pdbx_strand_id
1 'polypeptide(L)'
;NGEAIYGTQGDSLYGAQGQLVFTLKGGDTYAIYRAAEGETAPPANLRISNFECSKSTEIQLLGTDKTLKWSQKGKDIQVVIPESVRSKPPCQYAWVFRISRPESK
;
A
#
# COMPACT_ATOMS: atom_id res chain seq x y z
N ASN A 1 -32.13 7.85 10.89
CA ASN A 1 -31.24 8.51 11.87
C ASN A 1 -29.83 8.00 11.70
N GLY A 2 -29.02 8.80 11.00
CA GLY A 2 -27.56 8.68 10.83
C GLY A 2 -27.19 7.92 9.55
N GLU A 3 -27.15 8.49 8.34
CA GLU A 3 -26.80 9.87 7.95
C GLU A 3 -25.59 10.45 8.71
N ALA A 4 -24.66 9.56 9.02
CA ALA A 4 -23.30 9.80 9.49
C ALA A 4 -22.51 8.58 8.99
N ILE A 5 -21.57 8.67 8.07
CA ILE A 5 -20.37 9.48 8.20
C ILE A 5 -19.93 9.99 6.82
N TYR A 6 -19.76 11.30 6.81
CA TYR A 6 -19.44 12.20 5.72
C TYR A 6 -18.04 11.96 5.13
N GLY A 7 -17.93 12.11 3.79
CA GLY A 7 -16.85 12.90 3.20
C GLY A 7 -15.49 12.24 2.95
N THR A 8 -15.34 10.94 3.21
CA THR A 8 -14.23 10.15 2.65
C THR A 8 -14.83 8.96 1.92
N GLN A 9 -14.71 8.93 0.59
CA GLN A 9 -14.82 7.65 -0.12
C GLN A 9 -13.64 6.80 0.35
N GLY A 10 -13.83 6.02 1.41
CA GLY A 10 -13.06 4.80 1.56
C GLY A 10 -13.23 4.07 0.24
N ASP A 11 -12.12 3.83 -0.46
CA ASP A 11 -12.16 3.24 -1.78
C ASP A 11 -12.67 1.79 -1.63
N SER A 12 -13.99 1.63 -1.71
CA SER A 12 -14.71 0.36 -1.56
C SER A 12 -14.37 -0.64 -2.67
N LEU A 13 -13.51 -0.29 -3.63
CA LEU A 13 -13.05 -1.20 -4.68
C LEU A 13 -12.04 -2.24 -4.14
N TYR A 14 -11.26 -1.90 -3.10
CA TYR A 14 -10.22 -2.80 -2.57
C TYR A 14 -10.52 -3.31 -1.14
N GLY A 15 -11.28 -2.56 -0.34
CA GLY A 15 -11.66 -2.93 1.03
C GLY A 15 -10.48 -2.94 2.02
N ALA A 16 -10.76 -2.86 3.32
CA ALA A 16 -9.72 -3.06 4.34
C ALA A 16 -9.26 -4.52 4.32
N GLN A 17 -8.02 -4.77 3.87
CA GLN A 17 -7.45 -6.12 3.80
C GLN A 17 -6.65 -6.39 5.07
N GLY A 18 -7.38 -6.64 6.16
CA GLY A 18 -6.80 -6.80 7.49
C GLY A 18 -6.17 -5.50 7.99
N GLN A 19 -4.84 -5.47 8.07
CA GLN A 19 -4.05 -4.32 8.53
C GLN A 19 -3.79 -3.28 7.44
N LEU A 20 -4.09 -3.62 6.18
CA LEU A 20 -3.81 -2.79 5.02
C LEU A 20 -5.03 -1.94 4.65
N VAL A 21 -4.82 -0.62 4.56
CA VAL A 21 -5.83 0.37 4.23
C VAL A 21 -5.42 1.10 2.96
N PHE A 22 -6.33 1.32 2.01
CA PHE A 22 -6.02 2.01 0.76
C PHE A 22 -6.66 3.38 0.74
N THR A 23 -5.94 4.37 0.22
CA THR A 23 -6.46 5.71 -0.03
C THR A 23 -6.05 6.16 -1.42
N LEU A 24 -6.94 6.80 -2.15
CA LEU A 24 -6.66 7.34 -3.48
C LEU A 24 -6.47 8.86 -3.37
N LYS A 25 -5.39 9.40 -3.92
CA LYS A 25 -5.17 10.86 -3.96
C LYS A 25 -4.47 11.27 -5.24
N GLY A 26 -5.16 12.09 -6.05
CA GLY A 26 -4.59 12.66 -7.28
C GLY A 26 -4.23 11.64 -8.35
N GLY A 27 -4.92 10.49 -8.43
CA GLY A 27 -4.63 9.39 -9.36
C GLY A 27 -3.67 8.34 -8.80
N ASP A 28 -2.93 8.65 -7.73
CA ASP A 28 -2.08 7.69 -7.04
C ASP A 28 -2.87 6.92 -5.98
N THR A 29 -2.51 5.65 -5.78
CA THR A 29 -3.06 4.83 -4.70
C THR A 29 -2.03 4.66 -3.59
N TYR A 30 -2.43 4.90 -2.35
CA TYR A 30 -1.58 4.79 -1.17
C TYR A 30 -2.06 3.62 -0.32
N ALA A 31 -1.26 2.56 -0.28
CA ALA A 31 -1.51 1.40 0.56
C ALA A 31 -0.80 1.60 1.90
N ILE A 32 -1.57 1.73 2.98
CA ILE A 32 -1.12 2.01 4.34
C ILE A 32 -1.20 0.71 5.13
N TYR A 33 -0.06 0.12 5.46
CA TYR A 33 0.01 -1.04 6.33
C TYR A 33 0.18 -0.59 7.77
N ARG A 34 -0.78 -0.92 8.63
CA ARG A 34 -0.72 -0.61 10.07
C ARG A 34 -0.05 -1.75 10.81
N ALA A 35 1.05 -1.46 11.49
CA ALA A 35 1.74 -2.45 12.31
C ALA A 35 0.79 -3.01 13.38
N ALA A 36 0.85 -4.33 13.61
CA ALA A 36 0.14 -4.95 14.73
C ALA A 36 0.84 -4.63 16.05
N GLU A 37 0.15 -4.88 17.16
CA GLU A 37 0.75 -4.73 18.48
C GLU A 37 1.93 -5.71 18.63
N GLY A 38 3.13 -5.17 18.83
CA GLY A 38 4.39 -5.95 18.87
C GLY A 38 5.13 -6.09 17.53
N GLU A 39 4.57 -5.56 16.43
CA GLU A 39 5.21 -5.60 15.11
C GLU A 39 6.08 -4.36 14.90
N THR A 40 7.40 -4.56 14.93
CA THR A 40 8.39 -3.47 14.84
C THR A 40 8.92 -3.24 13.43
N ALA A 41 8.59 -4.11 12.48
CA ALA A 41 9.05 -4.05 11.09
C ALA A 41 7.97 -4.55 10.12
N PRO A 42 7.95 -4.05 8.87
CA PRO A 42 6.99 -4.51 7.88
C PRO A 42 7.31 -5.95 7.42
N PRO A 43 6.32 -6.69 6.89
CA PRO A 43 6.55 -8.04 6.37
C PRO A 43 7.53 -8.03 5.18
N ALA A 44 8.23 -9.14 4.95
CA ALA A 44 9.11 -9.27 3.78
C ALA A 44 8.34 -9.17 2.45
N ASN A 45 7.09 -9.65 2.47
CA ASN A 45 6.20 -9.69 1.33
C ASN A 45 4.85 -9.15 1.74
N LEU A 46 4.45 -8.05 1.11
CA LEU A 46 3.12 -7.51 1.25
C LEU A 46 2.27 -8.00 0.09
N ARG A 47 1.19 -8.75 0.39
CA ARG A 47 0.19 -9.13 -0.61
C ARG A 47 -0.95 -8.13 -0.56
N ILE A 48 -1.34 -7.66 -1.74
CA ILE A 48 -2.48 -6.78 -1.93
C ILE A 48 -3.41 -7.49 -2.91
N SER A 49 -4.58 -7.88 -2.42
CA SER A 49 -5.59 -8.57 -3.22
C SER A 49 -6.44 -7.61 -4.03
N ASN A 50 -7.05 -8.12 -5.10
CA ASN A 50 -7.92 -7.37 -5.99
C ASN A 50 -7.31 -6.10 -6.58
N PHE A 51 -5.98 -6.02 -6.71
CA PHE A 51 -5.28 -4.82 -7.16
C PHE A 51 -4.64 -5.07 -8.52
N GLU A 52 -5.15 -4.41 -9.54
CA GLU A 52 -4.52 -4.43 -10.86
C GLU A 52 -3.43 -3.36 -10.93
N CYS A 53 -2.20 -3.82 -11.15
CA CYS A 53 -1.09 -2.99 -11.58
C CYS A 53 -0.90 -3.14 -13.08
N SER A 54 -0.51 -2.05 -13.73
CA SER A 54 -0.01 -2.09 -15.10
C SER A 54 1.51 -2.20 -15.09
N LYS A 55 2.13 -2.56 -16.23
CA LYS A 55 3.60 -2.64 -16.33
C LYS A 55 4.32 -1.34 -15.97
N SER A 56 3.65 -0.21 -16.13
CA SER A 56 4.15 1.12 -15.79
C SER A 56 3.93 1.50 -14.33
N THR A 57 3.31 0.64 -13.51
CA THR A 57 3.05 0.93 -12.11
C THR A 57 4.33 0.91 -11.29
N GLU A 58 4.53 1.96 -10.51
CA GLU A 58 5.70 2.08 -9.65
C GLU A 58 5.28 2.12 -8.18
N ILE A 59 5.92 1.32 -7.34
CA ILE A 59 5.62 1.24 -5.90
C ILE A 59 6.80 1.78 -5.13
N GLN A 60 6.59 2.83 -4.35
CA GLN A 60 7.58 3.46 -3.50
C GLN A 60 7.10 3.48 -2.05
N LEU A 61 8.00 3.28 -1.10
CA LEU A 61 7.66 3.41 0.31
C LEU A 61 7.88 4.86 0.78
N LEU A 62 6.82 5.53 1.22
CA LEU A 62 6.94 6.86 1.82
C LEU A 62 7.81 6.82 3.08
N GLY A 63 8.68 7.83 3.19
CA GLY A 63 9.75 7.87 4.18
C GLY A 63 11.07 7.27 3.66
N THR A 64 11.08 6.71 2.46
CA THR A 64 12.31 6.28 1.78
C THR A 64 12.26 6.67 0.29
N ASP A 65 13.39 7.10 -0.28
CA ASP A 65 13.53 7.25 -1.75
C ASP A 65 13.77 5.90 -2.45
N LYS A 66 13.30 4.79 -1.86
CA LYS A 66 13.50 3.44 -2.42
C LYS A 66 12.22 2.95 -3.10
N THR A 67 12.35 2.70 -4.40
CA THR A 67 11.37 1.94 -5.17
C THR A 67 11.41 0.46 -4.77
N LEU A 68 10.25 -0.11 -4.48
CA LEU A 68 10.07 -1.50 -4.10
C LEU A 68 9.80 -2.36 -5.34
N LYS A 69 10.35 -3.58 -5.31
CA LYS A 69 10.04 -4.58 -6.33
C LYS A 69 8.66 -5.15 -6.04
N TRP A 70 7.85 -5.27 -7.06
CA TRP A 70 6.54 -5.91 -6.95
C TRP A 70 6.32 -6.86 -8.11
N SER A 71 5.38 -7.79 -7.95
CA SER A 71 5.01 -8.74 -8.99
C SER A 71 3.52 -9.02 -8.93
N GLN A 72 2.87 -9.01 -10.09
CA GLN A 72 1.47 -9.37 -10.19
C GLN A 72 1.31 -10.89 -10.15
N LYS A 73 0.39 -11.37 -9.31
CA LYS A 73 0.00 -12.76 -9.14
C LYS A 73 -1.52 -12.84 -9.41
N GLY A 74 -1.88 -12.87 -10.70
CA GLY A 74 -3.28 -12.86 -11.11
C GLY A 74 -3.96 -11.53 -10.75
N LYS A 75 -4.93 -11.57 -9.84
CA LYS A 75 -5.64 -10.38 -9.31
C LYS A 75 -4.99 -9.81 -8.06
N ASP A 76 -3.92 -10.42 -7.57
CA ASP A 76 -3.15 -9.94 -6.43
C ASP A 76 -1.84 -9.32 -6.90
N ILE A 77 -1.28 -8.41 -6.11
CA ILE A 77 0.11 -7.97 -6.24
C ILE A 77 0.88 -8.37 -5.01
N GLN A 78 2.13 -8.75 -5.21
CA GLN A 78 3.08 -9.09 -4.16
C GLN A 78 4.22 -8.08 -4.21
N VAL A 79 4.28 -7.21 -3.21
CA VAL A 79 5.36 -6.24 -3.02
C VAL A 79 6.43 -6.86 -2.12
N VAL A 80 7.69 -6.78 -2.54
CA VAL A 80 8.84 -7.29 -1.81
C VAL A 80 9.53 -6.13 -1.12
N ILE A 81 9.56 -6.19 0.21
CA ILE A 81 10.15 -5.15 1.04
C ILE A 81 11.58 -5.58 1.42
N PRO A 82 12.61 -4.86 0.94
CA PRO A 82 14.00 -5.25 1.15
C PRO A 82 14.36 -5.17 2.63
N GLU A 83 15.33 -5.99 3.04
CA GLU A 83 15.80 -6.01 4.44
C GLU A 83 16.33 -4.66 4.90
N SER A 84 16.92 -3.86 4.01
CA SER A 84 17.36 -2.50 4.35
C SER A 84 16.24 -1.62 4.90
N VAL A 85 15.01 -1.82 4.42
CA VAL A 85 13.81 -1.11 4.92
C VAL A 85 13.31 -1.75 6.22
N ARG A 86 13.32 -3.08 6.31
CA ARG A 86 12.88 -3.80 7.52
C ARG A 86 13.81 -3.58 8.72
N SER A 87 15.10 -3.40 8.47
CA SER A 87 16.13 -3.21 9.50
C SER A 87 16.17 -1.75 10.00
N LYS A 88 15.75 -0.79 9.17
CA LYS A 88 15.59 0.62 9.56
C LYS A 88 14.27 1.17 9.03
N PRO A 89 13.13 0.76 9.63
CA PRO A 89 11.84 1.19 9.14
C PRO A 89 11.69 2.70 9.33
N PRO A 90 11.15 3.44 8.33
CA PRO A 90 10.98 4.89 8.44
C PRO A 90 9.97 5.29 9.53
N CYS A 91 9.05 4.38 9.84
CA CYS A 91 8.00 4.54 10.85
C CYS A 91 7.82 3.24 11.63
N GLN A 92 7.45 3.35 12.90
CA GLN A 92 7.28 2.22 13.81
C GLN A 92 5.83 1.70 13.87
N TYR A 93 4.87 2.50 13.39
CA TYR A 93 3.43 2.25 13.58
C TYR A 93 2.69 1.98 12.27
N ALA A 94 3.15 2.55 11.16
CA ALA A 94 2.52 2.33 9.86
C ALA A 94 3.52 2.57 8.71
N TRP A 95 3.39 1.79 7.64
CA TRP A 95 4.18 1.93 6.42
C TRP A 95 3.27 2.25 5.24
N VAL A 96 3.58 3.33 4.53
CA VAL A 96 2.74 3.82 3.43
C VAL A 96 3.43 3.57 2.10
N PHE A 97 2.84 2.73 1.27
CA PHE A 97 3.30 2.41 -0.07
C PHE A 97 2.52 3.24 -1.09
N ARG A 98 3.19 4.19 -1.72
CA ARG A 98 2.64 4.95 -2.84
C ARG A 98 2.76 4.13 -4.11
N ILE A 99 1.64 3.91 -4.76
CA ILE A 99 1.49 3.17 -6.00
C ILE A 99 1.11 4.20 -7.07
N SER A 100 2.10 4.56 -7.88
CA SER A 100 1.93 5.53 -8.95
C SER A 100 1.56 4.79 -10.23
N ARG A 101 0.41 5.14 -10.80
CA ARG A 101 -0.05 4.65 -12.10
C ARG A 101 0.12 5.81 -13.10
N PRO A 102 1.22 5.88 -13.86
CA PRO A 102 1.25 6.81 -14.98
C PRO A 102 0.14 6.37 -15.94
N GLU A 103 -0.84 7.24 -16.18
CA GLU A 103 -1.86 7.01 -17.20
C GLU A 103 -1.14 6.73 -18.53
N SER A 104 -1.40 5.56 -19.11
CA SER A 104 -1.04 5.31 -20.51
C SER A 104 -1.87 6.28 -21.35
N LYS A 105 -1.23 7.33 -21.86
CA LYS A 105 -1.78 8.17 -22.92
C LYS A 105 -2.09 7.37 -24.18
#